data_AF-A0A5N6EP38-F1
#
_entry.id   AF-A0A5N6EP38-F1
#
_cell.length_a   1.000
_cell.length_b   1.000
_cell.length_c   1.000
_cell.angle_alpha   90.00
_cell.angle_beta   90.00
_cell.angle_gamma   90.00
#
_symmetry.space_group_name_H-M   'P 1'
#
loop_
_entity.id
_entity.type
_entity.pdbx_description
1 polymer ?
#
loop_
_entity_poly.entity_id
_entity_poly.type
_entity_poly.pdbx_seq_one_letter_code
_entity_poly.pdbx_strand_id
1 'polypeptide(L)'
;MGMNSRYRTATGRFDTAPGNVYIDTVVRHYTNSEHEYDKDGEIGARGKVDQALVDQFLQHKHFHLDPPKTTGQEVAFELIEKAERKGLSLDNIMATITRITAQAIFDHYKRYEHHPGSKIVLLDDAGIPATAKVAITFAWQGMEAIVKRSIPVLTRVKICQEYVLGKVSPGKNYRLVLRKGMLFGARRDHLPPVKELINYVDGKVFDNKW
;
A
#
# COMPACT_ATOMS: atom_id res chain seq x y z
N MET A 1 -5.13 -14.34 -34.92
CA MET A 1 -6.50 -14.54 -34.41
C MET A 1 -6.71 -13.58 -33.25
N GLY A 2 -7.58 -12.59 -33.44
CA GLY A 2 -7.74 -11.44 -32.54
C GLY A 2 -8.48 -11.82 -31.27
N MET A 3 -7.86 -11.58 -30.12
CA MET A 3 -8.50 -11.66 -28.82
C MET A 3 -9.00 -10.26 -28.42
N ASN A 4 -10.32 -10.16 -28.27
CA ASN A 4 -11.09 -8.99 -27.88
C ASN A 4 -10.42 -8.10 -26.81
N SER A 5 -10.11 -6.85 -27.17
CA SER A 5 -9.42 -5.87 -26.33
C SER A 5 -10.32 -5.05 -25.40
N ARG A 6 -11.51 -5.53 -25.02
CA ARG A 6 -12.54 -4.67 -24.38
C ARG A 6 -12.60 -4.65 -22.84
N TYR A 7 -11.72 -5.35 -22.11
CA TYR A 7 -11.74 -5.32 -20.63
C TYR A 7 -10.36 -5.46 -19.97
N ARG A 8 -9.40 -4.62 -20.34
CA ARG A 8 -8.22 -4.38 -19.49
C ARG A 8 -8.14 -2.90 -19.18
N THR A 9 -8.85 -2.45 -18.15
CA THR A 9 -8.39 -1.28 -17.40
C THR A 9 -6.97 -1.60 -16.95
N ALA A 10 -5.99 -0.81 -17.39
CA ALA A 10 -4.59 -1.03 -17.05
C ALA A 10 -4.37 -0.73 -15.56
N THR A 11 -4.68 -1.69 -14.69
CA THR A 11 -4.49 -1.56 -13.25
C THR A 11 -3.00 -1.77 -12.93
N GLY A 12 -2.36 -0.76 -12.35
CA GLY A 12 -1.01 -0.82 -11.80
C GLY A 12 -1.01 -0.32 -10.37
N ARG A 13 -0.08 -0.80 -9.54
CA ARG A 13 0.16 -0.30 -8.18
C ARG A 13 1.66 -0.17 -7.97
N PHE A 14 2.05 0.85 -7.24
CA PHE A 14 3.44 1.10 -6.88
C PHE A 14 3.52 1.96 -5.64
N ASP A 15 4.66 1.88 -4.95
CA ASP A 15 4.95 2.74 -3.82
C ASP A 15 5.34 4.14 -4.32
N THR A 16 4.69 5.18 -3.81
CA THR A 16 4.95 6.57 -4.20
C THR A 16 6.10 7.15 -3.38
N ALA A 17 5.99 6.96 -2.08
CA ALA A 17 6.87 7.49 -1.06
C ALA A 17 6.72 6.65 0.22
N PRO A 18 7.71 6.71 1.11
CA PRO A 18 7.55 6.29 2.50
C PRO A 18 6.39 7.05 3.14
N GLY A 19 5.48 6.28 3.75
CA GLY A 19 4.37 6.81 4.52
C GLY A 19 4.84 7.25 5.90
N ASN A 20 4.32 6.59 6.93
CA ASN A 20 4.54 6.99 8.32
C ASN A 20 5.96 6.71 8.84
N VAL A 21 6.75 5.86 8.18
CA VAL A 21 8.10 5.51 8.66
C VAL A 21 8.97 6.74 8.94
N TYR A 22 8.82 7.81 8.14
CA TYR A 22 9.52 9.07 8.35
C TYR A 22 9.00 9.84 9.57
N ILE A 23 7.68 9.99 9.64
CA ILE A 23 6.97 10.69 10.73
C ILE A 23 7.29 10.02 12.07
N ASP A 24 7.16 8.69 12.13
CA ASP A 24 7.44 7.88 13.29
C ASP A 24 8.92 7.95 13.71
N THR A 25 9.86 8.01 12.76
CA THR A 25 11.28 8.19 13.06
C THR A 25 11.55 9.51 13.77
N VAL A 26 10.95 10.62 13.31
CA VAL A 26 11.10 11.92 13.98
C VAL A 26 10.51 11.88 15.38
N VAL A 27 9.30 11.34 15.54
CA VAL A 27 8.66 11.23 16.86
C VAL A 27 9.55 10.44 17.82
N ARG A 28 9.96 9.23 17.43
CA ARG A 28 10.81 8.39 18.28
C ARG A 28 12.14 9.07 18.63
N HIS A 29 12.73 9.81 17.68
CA HIS A 29 13.97 10.53 17.90
C HIS A 29 13.82 11.61 18.98
N TYR A 30 12.79 12.46 18.89
CA TYR A 30 12.61 13.58 19.81
C TYR A 30 11.97 13.23 21.14
N THR A 31 11.22 12.12 21.21
CA THR A 31 10.57 11.67 22.46
C THR A 31 11.36 10.56 23.15
N ASN A 32 12.59 10.27 22.74
CA ASN A 32 13.36 9.11 23.22
C ASN A 32 12.55 7.80 23.20
N SER A 33 11.76 7.61 22.15
CA SER A 33 10.83 6.48 21.97
C SER A 33 9.69 6.35 22.99
N GLU A 34 9.39 7.36 23.81
CA GLU A 34 8.17 7.40 24.64
C GLU A 34 6.88 7.45 23.80
N HIS A 35 6.97 8.04 22.61
CA HIS A 35 5.93 8.02 21.59
C HIS A 35 6.47 7.37 20.30
N GLU A 36 5.58 6.70 19.56
CA GLU A 36 5.95 5.97 18.36
C GLU A 36 5.48 6.62 17.06
N TYR A 37 4.48 7.50 17.12
CA TYR A 37 3.88 8.18 15.98
C TYR A 37 3.24 9.51 16.40
N ASP A 38 2.96 10.37 15.43
CA ASP A 38 2.26 11.63 15.65
C ASP A 38 0.76 11.38 15.69
N LYS A 39 0.22 11.25 16.90
CA LYS A 39 -1.19 10.92 17.09
C LYS A 39 -2.07 12.02 16.51
N ASP A 40 -2.98 11.62 15.62
CA ASP A 40 -3.91 12.52 14.93
C ASP A 40 -3.24 13.69 14.17
N GLY A 41 -1.91 13.62 13.95
CA GLY A 41 -1.12 14.69 13.33
C GLY A 41 -0.97 15.94 14.19
N GLU A 42 -1.16 15.84 15.51
CA GLU A 42 -1.17 16.99 16.42
C GLU A 42 0.14 17.79 16.42
N ILE A 43 1.30 17.12 16.34
CA ILE A 43 2.61 17.78 16.34
C ILE A 43 2.84 18.51 15.02
N GLY A 44 2.60 17.80 13.90
CA GLY A 44 2.72 18.39 12.56
C GLY A 44 1.74 19.55 12.34
N ALA A 45 0.54 19.50 12.91
CA ALA A 45 -0.47 20.54 12.76
C ALA A 45 -0.12 21.87 13.45
N ARG A 46 0.70 21.84 14.51
CA ARG A 46 1.19 23.06 15.18
C ARG A 46 2.36 23.72 14.42
N GLY A 47 3.02 22.96 13.55
CA GLY A 47 4.21 23.40 12.86
C GLY A 47 3.95 24.23 11.60
N LYS A 48 5.01 24.92 11.17
CA LYS A 48 5.08 25.58 9.88
C LYS A 48 6.03 24.80 8.97
N VAL A 49 5.51 24.42 7.80
CA VAL A 49 6.28 23.72 6.77
C VAL A 49 7.40 24.60 6.22
N ASP A 50 8.62 24.05 6.16
CA ASP A 50 9.74 24.62 5.42
C ASP A 50 9.76 24.08 4.00
N GLN A 51 9.08 24.76 3.08
CA GLN A 51 8.92 24.29 1.70
C GLN A 51 10.25 24.16 0.96
N ALA A 52 11.26 24.97 1.29
CA ALA A 52 12.58 24.86 0.68
C ALA A 52 13.26 23.52 1.03
N LEU A 53 13.11 23.05 2.28
CA LEU A 53 13.56 21.71 2.67
C LEU A 53 12.75 20.61 1.98
N VAL A 54 11.43 20.78 1.85
CA VAL A 54 10.58 19.82 1.11
C VAL A 54 11.07 19.66 -0.32
N ASP A 55 11.21 20.78 -1.05
CA ASP A 55 11.59 20.78 -2.46
C ASP A 55 12.99 20.21 -2.65
N GLN A 56 13.93 20.56 -1.77
CA GLN A 56 15.28 19.98 -1.77
C GLN A 56 15.24 18.47 -1.56
N PHE A 57 14.40 17.99 -0.65
CA PHE A 57 14.34 16.57 -0.30
C PHE A 57 13.68 15.73 -1.38
N LEU A 58 12.65 16.26 -2.04
CA LEU A 58 11.98 15.61 -3.16
C LEU A 58 12.86 15.48 -4.40
N GLN A 59 13.96 16.23 -4.51
CA GLN A 59 14.98 16.04 -5.54
C GLN A 59 15.85 14.79 -5.30
N HIS A 60 15.76 14.14 -4.14
CA HIS A 60 16.54 12.94 -3.87
C HIS A 60 16.18 11.84 -4.87
N LYS A 61 17.22 11.13 -5.35
CA LYS A 61 17.11 10.07 -6.39
C LYS A 61 15.95 9.11 -6.13
N HIS A 62 15.69 8.77 -4.87
CA HIS A 62 14.61 7.86 -4.47
C HIS A 62 13.22 8.25 -5.03
N PHE A 63 12.88 9.54 -5.06
CA PHE A 63 11.56 10.00 -5.54
C PHE A 63 11.41 9.94 -7.07
N HIS A 64 12.53 9.80 -7.78
CA HIS A 64 12.61 9.74 -9.24
C HIS A 64 12.81 8.34 -9.82
N LEU A 65 12.98 7.30 -8.97
CA LEU A 65 13.08 5.91 -9.44
C LEU A 65 11.72 5.36 -9.89
N ASP A 66 11.74 4.61 -10.99
CA ASP A 66 10.61 3.78 -11.39
C ASP A 66 10.39 2.63 -10.38
N PRO A 67 9.14 2.19 -10.15
CA PRO A 67 8.84 1.07 -9.25
C PRO A 67 9.52 -0.25 -9.66
N PRO A 68 9.83 -1.17 -8.72
CA PRO A 68 9.62 -1.08 -7.27
C PRO A 68 10.74 -0.32 -6.53
N LYS A 69 10.39 0.41 -5.47
CA LYS A 69 11.33 1.20 -4.65
C LYS A 69 11.00 1.10 -3.15
N THR A 70 12.04 1.01 -2.32
CA THR A 70 11.94 1.04 -0.86
C THR A 70 12.94 2.06 -0.31
N THR A 71 12.56 2.84 0.69
CA THR A 71 13.46 3.75 1.42
C THR A 71 13.29 3.53 2.91
N GLY A 72 14.37 3.75 3.67
CA GLY A 72 14.47 3.47 5.09
C GLY A 72 14.60 4.73 5.95
N GLN A 73 14.85 4.51 7.24
CA GLN A 73 14.96 5.55 8.26
C GLN A 73 16.15 6.49 8.04
N GLU A 74 17.18 6.07 7.29
CA GLU A 74 18.39 6.87 7.08
C GLU A 74 18.05 8.23 6.47
N VAL A 75 17.11 8.23 5.53
CA VAL A 75 16.66 9.43 4.82
C VAL A 75 15.93 10.39 5.77
N ALA A 76 15.16 9.87 6.74
CA ALA A 76 14.52 10.71 7.76
C ALA A 76 15.55 11.40 8.67
N PHE A 77 16.62 10.70 9.07
CA PHE A 77 17.70 11.30 9.88
C PHE A 77 18.45 12.41 9.13
N GLU A 78 18.68 12.26 7.83
CA GLU A 78 19.27 13.36 7.02
C GLU A 78 18.40 14.62 7.03
N LEU A 79 17.07 14.48 7.03
CA LEU A 79 16.16 15.62 7.14
C LEU A 79 16.27 16.27 8.53
N ILE A 80 16.24 15.46 9.60
CA ILE A 80 16.36 15.93 10.97
C ILE A 80 17.62 16.78 11.12
N GLU A 81 18.79 16.25 10.74
CA GLU A 81 20.06 17.00 10.85
C GLU A 81 20.04 18.33 10.07
N LYS A 82 19.49 18.34 8.85
CA LYS A 82 19.40 19.56 8.05
C LYS A 82 18.46 20.59 8.68
N ALA A 83 17.34 20.13 9.21
CA ALA A 83 16.35 20.99 9.84
C ALA A 83 16.87 21.56 11.17
N GLU A 84 17.57 20.76 11.97
CA GLU A 84 18.24 21.19 13.20
C GLU A 84 19.34 22.22 12.93
N ARG A 85 20.19 21.98 11.92
CA ARG A 85 21.20 22.97 11.50
C ARG A 85 20.59 24.31 11.07
N LYS A 86 19.34 24.28 10.59
CA LYS A 86 18.58 25.47 10.20
C LYS A 86 17.75 26.06 11.35
N GLY A 87 17.81 25.45 12.55
CA GLY A 87 17.17 25.93 13.76
C GLY A 87 15.65 25.71 13.80
N LEU A 88 15.14 24.70 13.09
CA LEU A 88 13.71 24.38 13.12
C LEU A 88 13.31 23.74 14.45
N SER A 89 12.13 24.10 14.96
CA SER A 89 11.50 23.42 16.09
C SER A 89 10.98 22.03 15.68
N LEU A 90 10.75 21.16 16.66
CA LEU A 90 10.11 19.84 16.45
C LEU A 90 8.82 19.95 15.63
N ASP A 91 7.92 20.87 16.01
CA ASP A 91 6.66 21.08 15.30
C ASP A 91 6.92 21.40 13.81
N ASN A 92 7.89 22.27 13.48
CA ASN A 92 8.25 22.60 12.10
C ASN A 92 8.89 21.43 11.35
N ILE A 93 9.73 20.63 12.01
CA ILE A 93 10.33 19.41 11.45
C ILE A 93 9.22 18.41 11.10
N MET A 94 8.28 18.20 12.02
CA MET A 94 7.13 17.31 11.84
C MET A 94 6.21 17.76 10.71
N ALA A 95 5.88 19.06 10.65
CA ALA A 95 5.10 19.62 9.54
C ALA A 95 5.82 19.40 8.19
N THR A 96 7.13 19.64 8.15
CA THR A 96 7.95 19.54 6.94
C THR A 96 8.06 18.09 6.45
N ILE A 97 8.34 17.13 7.34
CA ILE A 97 8.46 15.72 6.96
C ILE A 97 7.13 15.12 6.53
N THR A 98 6.03 15.51 7.19
CA THR A 98 4.67 15.11 6.80
C THR A 98 4.32 15.65 5.42
N ARG A 99 4.72 16.90 5.11
CA ARG A 99 4.54 17.49 3.79
C ARG A 99 5.30 16.73 2.70
N ILE A 100 6.51 16.26 2.96
CA ILE A 100 7.29 15.47 1.98
C ILE A 100 6.50 14.24 1.52
N THR A 101 5.95 13.46 2.45
CA THR A 101 5.12 12.29 2.12
C THR A 101 3.88 12.68 1.33
N ALA A 102 3.13 13.69 1.78
CA ALA A 102 1.90 14.13 1.12
C ALA A 102 2.15 14.67 -0.29
N GLN A 103 3.19 15.49 -0.46
CA GLN A 103 3.55 16.08 -1.75
C GLN A 103 4.08 15.01 -2.71
N ALA A 104 4.88 14.05 -2.24
CA ALA A 104 5.31 12.95 -3.06
C ALA A 104 4.15 12.08 -3.55
N ILE A 105 3.14 11.80 -2.71
CA ILE A 105 1.92 11.10 -3.13
C ILE A 105 1.21 11.90 -4.23
N PHE A 106 1.03 13.20 -4.02
CA PHE A 106 0.35 14.08 -4.97
C PHE A 106 1.10 14.20 -6.31
N ASP A 107 2.42 14.32 -6.29
CA ASP A 107 3.26 14.43 -7.49
C ASP A 107 3.26 13.13 -8.31
N HIS A 108 3.19 11.97 -7.66
CA HIS A 108 2.99 10.70 -8.37
C HIS A 108 1.58 10.59 -8.93
N TYR A 109 0.56 10.98 -8.16
CA TYR A 109 -0.82 11.00 -8.66
C TYR A 109 -0.90 11.86 -9.92
N LYS A 110 -0.52 13.14 -9.85
CA LYS A 110 -0.52 14.08 -10.99
C LYS A 110 0.22 13.57 -12.23
N ARG A 111 1.32 12.83 -12.05
CA ARG A 111 2.12 12.28 -13.16
C ARG A 111 1.44 11.11 -13.88
N TYR A 112 0.74 10.24 -13.15
CA TYR A 112 0.23 8.98 -13.70
C TYR A 112 -1.29 8.93 -13.86
N GLU A 113 -2.04 9.73 -13.10
CA GLU A 113 -3.50 9.83 -13.12
C GLU A 113 -3.95 11.28 -12.83
N HIS A 114 -4.80 11.86 -13.67
CA HIS A 114 -5.31 13.22 -13.45
C HIS A 114 -6.83 13.25 -13.50
N HIS A 115 -7.46 13.25 -12.31
CA HIS A 115 -8.91 13.35 -12.15
C HIS A 115 -9.25 14.53 -11.22
N PRO A 116 -9.47 15.74 -11.76
CA PRO A 116 -9.98 16.85 -10.96
C PRO A 116 -11.36 16.49 -10.38
N GLY A 117 -11.58 16.80 -9.10
CA GLY A 117 -12.84 16.48 -8.41
C GLY A 117 -12.88 15.09 -7.75
N SER A 118 -11.74 14.44 -7.55
CA SER A 118 -11.66 13.15 -6.85
C SER A 118 -12.15 13.26 -5.40
N LYS A 119 -13.02 12.33 -5.00
CA LYS A 119 -13.48 12.18 -3.62
C LYS A 119 -12.52 11.27 -2.84
N ILE A 120 -12.03 11.74 -1.69
CA ILE A 120 -11.24 10.92 -0.76
C ILE A 120 -12.22 10.31 0.25
N VAL A 121 -12.21 8.99 0.36
CA VAL A 121 -13.03 8.20 1.29
C VAL A 121 -12.16 7.16 1.98
N LEU A 122 -12.61 6.65 3.13
CA LEU A 122 -11.97 5.49 3.74
C LEU A 122 -12.39 4.21 2.99
N LEU A 123 -11.57 3.17 3.09
CA LEU A 123 -11.94 1.88 2.50
C LEU A 123 -13.18 1.28 3.20
N ASP A 124 -13.38 1.64 4.46
CA ASP A 124 -14.54 1.31 5.28
C ASP A 124 -15.85 1.70 4.56
N ASP A 125 -15.87 2.86 3.91
CA ASP A 125 -17.02 3.32 3.12
C ASP A 125 -17.29 2.37 1.93
N ALA A 126 -16.26 1.70 1.41
CA ALA A 126 -16.36 0.69 0.35
C ALA A 126 -16.71 -0.73 0.86
N GLY A 127 -16.99 -0.88 2.16
CA GLY A 127 -17.42 -2.13 2.80
C GLY A 127 -16.30 -3.05 3.27
N ILE A 128 -15.05 -2.57 3.29
CA ILE A 128 -13.89 -3.34 3.78
C ILE A 128 -13.11 -2.46 4.76
N PRO A 129 -12.94 -2.84 6.03
CA PRO A 129 -12.19 -2.03 6.98
C PRO A 129 -10.76 -1.73 6.50
N ALA A 130 -10.36 -0.47 6.50
CA ALA A 130 -9.03 -0.06 6.00
C ALA A 130 -7.89 -0.77 6.73
N THR A 131 -8.05 -0.98 8.04
CA THR A 131 -7.10 -1.66 8.92
C THR A 131 -6.97 -3.16 8.63
N ALA A 132 -8.03 -3.79 8.10
CA ALA A 132 -8.07 -5.23 7.86
C ALA A 132 -7.59 -5.64 6.46
N LYS A 133 -7.60 -4.71 5.49
CA LYS A 133 -7.31 -4.98 4.07
C LYS A 133 -6.07 -5.84 3.86
N VAL A 134 -4.95 -5.51 4.51
CA VAL A 134 -3.69 -6.23 4.32
C VAL A 134 -3.80 -7.67 4.81
N ALA A 135 -4.34 -7.90 6.02
CA ALA A 135 -4.57 -9.24 6.54
C ALA A 135 -5.51 -10.06 5.65
N ILE A 136 -6.58 -9.43 5.15
CA ILE A 136 -7.52 -10.05 4.19
C ILE A 136 -6.79 -10.51 2.93
N THR A 137 -5.86 -9.71 2.39
CA THR A 137 -5.10 -10.12 1.18
C THR A 137 -4.18 -11.32 1.42
N PHE A 138 -3.64 -11.49 2.63
CA PHE A 138 -2.87 -12.69 2.99
C PHE A 138 -3.77 -13.91 3.22
N ALA A 139 -4.92 -13.72 3.84
CA ALA A 139 -5.93 -14.77 3.99
C ALA A 139 -6.40 -15.26 2.61
N TRP A 140 -6.62 -14.34 1.66
CA TRP A 140 -6.94 -14.69 0.28
C TRP A 140 -5.79 -15.48 -0.36
N GLN A 141 -4.54 -15.02 -0.30
CA GLN A 141 -3.40 -15.78 -0.84
C GLN A 141 -3.27 -17.18 -0.21
N GLY A 142 -3.53 -17.32 1.10
CA GLY A 142 -3.58 -18.62 1.77
C GLY A 142 -4.66 -19.54 1.18
N MET A 143 -5.86 -19.01 0.94
CA MET A 143 -6.94 -19.75 0.28
C MET A 143 -6.54 -20.18 -1.14
N GLU A 144 -5.97 -19.27 -1.93
CA GLU A 144 -5.48 -19.54 -3.29
C GLU A 144 -4.40 -20.64 -3.32
N ALA A 145 -3.51 -20.66 -2.32
CA ALA A 145 -2.52 -21.72 -2.17
C ALA A 145 -3.16 -23.10 -1.90
N ILE A 146 -4.25 -23.16 -1.13
CA ILE A 146 -4.98 -24.41 -0.85
C ILE A 146 -5.67 -24.96 -2.10
N VAL A 147 -6.21 -24.09 -2.97
CA VAL A 147 -6.90 -24.51 -4.21
C VAL A 147 -6.00 -24.51 -5.45
N LYS A 148 -4.70 -24.23 -5.31
CA LYS A 148 -3.72 -24.17 -6.41
C LYS A 148 -4.15 -23.22 -7.54
N ARG A 149 -4.57 -22.01 -7.18
CA ARG A 149 -4.93 -20.96 -8.15
C ARG A 149 -4.04 -19.73 -7.94
N SER A 150 -3.73 -19.04 -9.03
CA SER A 150 -2.97 -17.80 -8.97
C SER A 150 -3.90 -16.62 -8.64
N ILE A 151 -3.39 -15.67 -7.86
CA ILE A 151 -4.06 -14.37 -7.72
C ILE A 151 -4.01 -13.60 -9.06
N PRO A 152 -4.97 -12.68 -9.31
CA PRO A 152 -4.90 -11.81 -10.47
C PRO A 152 -3.59 -10.99 -10.50
N VAL A 153 -2.87 -11.03 -11.62
CA VAL A 153 -1.64 -10.27 -11.82
C VAL A 153 -1.94 -8.99 -12.60
N LEU A 154 -1.43 -7.86 -12.08
CA LEU A 154 -1.59 -6.53 -12.67
C LEU A 154 -0.87 -6.39 -14.00
N THR A 155 -1.25 -5.42 -14.84
CA THR A 155 -0.72 -5.26 -16.21
C THR A 155 0.55 -4.40 -16.30
N ARG A 156 0.99 -3.78 -15.19
CA ARG A 156 2.19 -2.92 -15.12
C ARG A 156 3.29 -3.53 -14.24
N VAL A 157 3.62 -4.79 -14.48
CA VAL A 157 4.72 -5.51 -13.81
C VAL A 157 5.61 -6.17 -14.85
N LYS A 158 6.88 -6.42 -14.50
CA LYS A 158 7.88 -7.00 -15.42
C LYS A 158 7.45 -8.34 -16.02
N ILE A 159 6.77 -9.17 -15.23
CA ILE A 159 6.31 -10.50 -15.62
C ILE A 159 4.86 -10.65 -15.13
N CYS A 160 3.94 -10.86 -16.06
CA CYS A 160 2.51 -11.08 -15.77
C CYS A 160 2.15 -12.58 -15.71
N GLN A 161 3.15 -13.45 -15.53
CA GLN A 161 2.95 -14.90 -15.46
C GLN A 161 2.19 -15.25 -14.18
N GLU A 162 1.17 -16.11 -14.33
CA GLU A 162 0.44 -16.65 -13.20
C GLU A 162 1.34 -17.53 -12.33
N TYR A 163 1.27 -17.33 -11.02
CA TYR A 163 2.01 -18.11 -10.04
C TYR A 163 1.17 -18.31 -8.76
N VAL A 164 1.24 -19.51 -8.18
CA VAL A 164 0.62 -19.80 -6.87
C VAL A 164 1.61 -19.37 -5.79
N LEU A 165 1.23 -18.36 -5.01
CA LEU A 165 2.10 -17.76 -4.00
C LEU A 165 2.07 -18.56 -2.68
N GLY A 166 3.16 -18.47 -1.93
CA GLY A 166 3.26 -19.05 -0.58
C GLY A 166 3.85 -20.46 -0.53
N LYS A 167 3.93 -21.00 0.69
CA LYS A 167 4.34 -22.37 1.00
C LYS A 167 3.37 -22.94 2.03
N VAL A 168 2.99 -24.21 1.89
CA VAL A 168 2.08 -24.87 2.83
C VAL A 168 2.88 -25.59 3.90
N SER A 169 2.74 -25.16 5.14
CA SER A 169 3.32 -25.84 6.31
C SER A 169 2.29 -26.82 6.90
N PRO A 170 2.57 -28.13 6.95
CA PRO A 170 1.59 -29.12 7.43
C PRO A 170 1.21 -28.95 8.91
N GLY A 171 -0.07 -28.67 9.17
CA GLY A 171 -0.67 -28.73 10.51
C GLY A 171 -1.52 -29.99 10.73
N LYS A 172 -2.22 -30.07 11.88
CA LYS A 172 -3.04 -31.24 12.25
C LYS A 172 -4.14 -31.59 11.23
N ASN A 173 -4.71 -30.59 10.57
CA ASN A 173 -5.78 -30.74 9.57
C ASN A 173 -5.28 -30.80 8.11
N TYR A 174 -3.95 -30.85 7.89
CA TYR A 174 -3.32 -30.74 6.57
C TYR A 174 -3.95 -31.63 5.51
N ARG A 175 -4.09 -32.94 5.81
CA ARG A 175 -4.64 -33.92 4.87
C ARG A 175 -6.09 -33.61 4.49
N LEU A 176 -6.90 -33.18 5.46
CA LEU A 176 -8.31 -32.86 5.24
C LEU A 176 -8.47 -31.61 4.39
N VAL A 177 -7.76 -30.54 4.73
CA VAL A 177 -7.84 -29.25 4.02
C VAL A 177 -7.32 -29.38 2.59
N LEU A 178 -6.15 -29.99 2.39
CA LEU A 178 -5.62 -30.18 1.03
C LEU A 178 -6.51 -31.09 0.19
N ARG A 179 -7.09 -32.16 0.76
CA ARG A 179 -8.05 -32.98 0.02
C ARG A 179 -9.24 -32.16 -0.46
N LYS A 180 -9.82 -31.30 0.41
CA LYS A 180 -10.92 -30.41 0.02
C LYS A 180 -10.49 -29.40 -1.04
N GLY A 181 -9.32 -28.81 -0.89
CA GLY A 181 -8.74 -27.87 -1.86
C GLY A 181 -8.51 -28.48 -3.24
N MET A 182 -7.90 -29.66 -3.30
CA MET A 182 -7.61 -30.36 -4.57
C MET A 182 -8.88 -30.89 -5.26
N LEU A 183 -9.99 -31.05 -4.55
CA LEU A 183 -11.28 -31.41 -5.17
C LEU A 183 -11.95 -30.21 -5.86
N PHE A 184 -11.59 -28.98 -5.47
CA PHE A 184 -12.09 -27.77 -6.11
C PHE A 184 -11.52 -27.65 -7.53
N GLY A 185 -12.39 -27.37 -8.52
CA GLY A 185 -11.99 -27.36 -9.93
C GLY A 185 -11.99 -28.74 -10.62
N ALA A 186 -12.39 -29.79 -9.90
CA ALA A 186 -12.50 -31.16 -10.41
C ALA A 186 -11.18 -31.67 -11.02
N ARG A 187 -11.18 -32.07 -12.31
CA ARG A 187 -10.00 -32.63 -13.00
C ARG A 187 -9.17 -31.58 -13.74
N ARG A 188 -9.35 -30.30 -13.44
CA ARG A 188 -8.58 -29.24 -14.11
C ARG A 188 -7.19 -29.12 -13.49
N ASP A 189 -6.17 -29.14 -14.33
CA ASP A 189 -4.78 -28.92 -13.89
C ASP A 189 -4.47 -27.44 -13.60
N HIS A 190 -5.31 -26.55 -14.14
CA HIS A 190 -5.22 -25.09 -14.03
C HIS A 190 -6.59 -24.47 -13.71
N LEU A 191 -6.57 -23.48 -12.81
CA LEU A 191 -7.73 -22.64 -12.51
C LEU A 191 -7.41 -21.20 -12.91
N PRO A 192 -8.27 -20.55 -13.72
CA PRO A 192 -8.06 -19.15 -14.09
C PRO A 192 -8.19 -18.25 -12.85
N PRO A 193 -7.48 -17.10 -12.81
CA PRO A 193 -7.61 -16.14 -11.73
C PRO A 193 -9.07 -15.69 -11.51
N VAL A 194 -9.40 -15.40 -10.25
CA VAL A 194 -10.71 -14.84 -9.87
C VAL A 194 -10.96 -13.54 -10.63
N LYS A 195 -12.19 -13.37 -11.12
CA LYS A 195 -12.59 -12.18 -11.89
C LYS A 195 -13.50 -11.24 -11.11
N GLU A 196 -14.24 -11.77 -10.15
CA GLU A 196 -15.28 -11.05 -9.42
C GLU A 196 -15.25 -11.42 -7.94
N LEU A 197 -15.59 -10.45 -7.10
CA LEU A 197 -15.74 -10.61 -5.66
C LEU A 197 -17.09 -10.02 -5.27
N ILE A 198 -17.86 -10.80 -4.51
CA ILE A 198 -19.12 -10.34 -3.90
C ILE A 198 -18.84 -10.19 -2.41
N ASN A 199 -18.97 -8.96 -1.91
CA ASN A 199 -18.77 -8.68 -0.49
C ASN A 199 -20.08 -8.90 0.28
N TYR A 200 -20.01 -9.59 1.41
CA TYR A 200 -21.14 -9.81 2.30
C TYR A 200 -20.83 -9.22 3.67
N VAL A 201 -21.72 -8.36 4.18
CA VAL A 201 -21.67 -7.77 5.53
C VAL A 201 -22.97 -8.15 6.24
N ASP A 202 -22.87 -8.79 7.40
CA ASP A 202 -24.00 -9.30 8.19
C ASP A 202 -25.00 -10.13 7.36
N GLY A 203 -24.48 -10.97 6.48
CA GLY A 203 -25.26 -11.87 5.62
C GLY A 203 -25.94 -11.20 4.41
N LYS A 204 -25.72 -9.90 4.18
CA LYS A 204 -26.27 -9.15 3.03
C LYS A 204 -25.17 -8.75 2.08
N VAL A 205 -25.49 -8.70 0.78
CA VAL A 205 -24.57 -8.19 -0.24
C VAL A 205 -24.32 -6.71 0.03
N PHE A 206 -23.05 -6.32 0.13
CA PHE A 206 -22.63 -4.93 0.19
C PHE A 206 -22.20 -4.50 -1.22
N ASP A 207 -22.90 -3.52 -1.80
CA ASP A 207 -22.59 -2.96 -3.12
C ASP A 207 -21.94 -1.58 -2.96
N ASN A 208 -20.84 -1.36 -3.67
CA ASN A 208 -20.09 -0.11 -3.66
C ASN A 208 -20.05 0.63 -5.01
N LYS A 209 -21.02 0.33 -5.87
CA LYS A 209 -21.25 1.03 -7.14
C LYS A 209 -22.16 2.25 -6.92
N TRP A 210 -21.57 3.35 -6.48
CA TRP A 210 -22.22 4.67 -6.33
C TRP A 210 -21.59 5.73 -7.23
#